data_AF-A0A162RAI6-F1
#
_entry.id   AF-A0A162RAI6-F1
#
_cell.length_a   1.000
_cell.length_b   1.000
_cell.length_c   1.000
_cell.angle_alpha   90.00
_cell.angle_beta   90.00
_cell.angle_gamma   90.00
#
_symmetry.space_group_name_H-M   'P 1'
#
loop_
_entity.id
_entity.type
_entity.pdbx_description
1 polymer ?
#
loop_
_entity_poly.entity_id
_entity_poly.type
_entity_poly.pdbx_seq_one_letter_code
_entity_poly.pdbx_strand_id
1 'polypeptide(L)'
;MPIKEVFVETDVYLTCLSHALSTEKEEVMGLLLGHVDQRLDLSVQAGGSYGQSFIENVIILQRSVRQADRVEISPLQLSAAAQEAEKLSIELGKPIRVLGWYHSHPHITVQPSHVDMQTQSNYQAMFANSSLICFQAVNIDGVLRSREIVLSISPPESAAGREIKKLAKITLMLLSEERDHMDKCSSSDLVSKVHNKAVFTQAICQLLQCCEMPCVSAVLAYEQSMLNNLYRLQLVKQSFDNLTKC
;
A
#
# COMPACT_ATOMS: atom_id res chain seq x y z
N MET A 1 9.59 21.60 2.01
CA MET A 1 10.02 21.53 0.60
C MET A 1 8.90 20.89 -0.23
N PRO A 2 8.46 21.47 -1.34
CA PRO A 2 7.37 20.90 -2.12
C PRO A 2 7.83 19.61 -2.85
N ILE A 3 7.04 18.54 -2.73
CA ILE A 3 7.18 17.37 -3.59
C ILE A 3 6.61 17.70 -4.96
N LYS A 4 7.36 17.35 -6.02
CA LYS A 4 6.95 17.55 -7.41
C LYS A 4 6.44 16.25 -8.04
N GLU A 5 7.05 15.14 -7.66
CA GLU A 5 6.80 13.83 -8.26
C GLU A 5 6.96 12.73 -7.22
N VAL A 6 6.15 11.69 -7.38
CA VAL A 6 6.12 10.50 -6.55
C VAL A 6 6.35 9.28 -7.43
N PHE A 7 7.39 8.53 -7.13
CA PHE A 7 7.66 7.23 -7.70
C PHE A 7 7.12 6.15 -6.78
N VAL A 8 6.28 5.27 -7.31
CA VAL A 8 5.75 4.11 -6.58
C VAL A 8 6.27 2.86 -7.26
N GLU A 9 6.95 2.00 -6.51
CA GLU A 9 7.33 0.69 -7.04
C GLU A 9 6.09 -0.11 -7.46
N THR A 10 6.19 -0.82 -8.58
CA THR A 10 5.11 -1.68 -9.12
C THR A 10 4.55 -2.62 -8.04
N ASP A 11 5.41 -3.15 -7.18
CA ASP A 11 5.09 -4.06 -6.08
C ASP A 11 4.15 -3.43 -5.06
N VAL A 12 4.44 -2.17 -4.70
CA VAL A 12 3.63 -1.39 -3.76
C VAL A 12 2.30 -1.04 -4.40
N TYR A 13 2.33 -0.59 -5.66
CA TYR A 13 1.12 -0.29 -6.41
C TYR A 13 0.18 -1.50 -6.49
N LEU A 14 0.71 -2.68 -6.86
CA LEU A 14 -0.06 -3.91 -6.94
C LEU A 14 -0.63 -4.30 -5.58
N THR A 15 0.15 -4.19 -4.51
CA THR A 15 -0.33 -4.48 -3.15
C THR A 15 -1.47 -3.56 -2.74
N CYS A 16 -1.35 -2.25 -3.00
CA CYS A 16 -2.40 -1.28 -2.69
C CYS A 16 -3.67 -1.56 -3.51
N LEU A 17 -3.53 -1.89 -4.80
CA LEU A 17 -4.65 -2.24 -5.66
C LEU A 17 -5.35 -3.52 -5.21
N SER A 18 -4.59 -4.57 -4.90
CA SER A 18 -5.15 -5.83 -4.39
C SER A 18 -5.87 -5.63 -3.06
N HIS A 19 -5.35 -4.77 -2.18
CA HIS A 19 -6.03 -4.42 -0.93
C HIS A 19 -7.30 -3.61 -1.20
N ALA A 20 -7.27 -2.63 -2.09
CA ALA A 20 -8.45 -1.84 -2.46
C ALA A 20 -9.56 -2.70 -3.06
N LEU A 21 -9.21 -3.78 -3.77
CA LEU A 21 -10.15 -4.71 -4.39
C LEU A 21 -10.59 -5.86 -3.47
N SER A 22 -10.07 -5.95 -2.23
CA SER A 22 -10.46 -7.04 -1.33
C SER A 22 -11.89 -6.91 -0.80
N THR A 23 -12.46 -5.70 -0.86
CA THR A 23 -13.83 -5.42 -0.44
C THR A 23 -14.40 -4.24 -1.21
N GLU A 24 -15.68 -4.36 -1.60
CA GLU A 24 -16.46 -3.26 -2.18
C GLU A 24 -17.42 -2.62 -1.15
N LYS A 25 -17.52 -3.21 0.03
CA LYS A 25 -18.50 -2.80 1.06
C LYS A 25 -17.99 -1.69 1.95
N GLU A 26 -16.67 -1.55 2.06
CA GLU A 26 -16.04 -0.62 2.98
C GLU A 26 -14.70 -0.12 2.43
N GLU A 27 -14.31 1.07 2.87
CA GLU A 27 -13.01 1.65 2.56
C GLU A 27 -11.91 0.87 3.27
N VAL A 28 -10.77 0.65 2.60
CA VAL A 28 -9.57 0.08 3.21
C VAL A 28 -8.50 1.15 3.34
N MET A 29 -7.48 0.93 4.18
CA MET A 29 -6.42 1.92 4.38
C MET A 29 -5.04 1.31 4.64
N GLY A 30 -3.99 2.09 4.40
CA GLY A 30 -2.63 1.71 4.79
C GLY A 30 -1.65 2.87 4.74
N LEU A 31 -0.42 2.59 5.17
CA LEU A 31 0.70 3.53 5.21
C LEU A 31 1.72 3.20 4.12
N LEU A 32 2.32 4.24 3.56
CA LEU A 32 3.34 4.15 2.52
C LEU A 32 4.70 4.53 3.12
N LEU A 33 5.68 3.66 2.92
CA LEU A 33 7.05 3.84 3.40
C LEU A 33 8.00 4.06 2.24
N GLY A 34 8.99 4.92 2.46
CA GLY A 34 9.98 5.21 1.44
C GLY A 34 10.96 6.29 1.85
N HIS A 35 11.68 6.83 0.88
CA HIS A 35 12.63 7.93 1.09
C HIS A 35 12.34 9.10 0.14
N VAL A 36 12.96 10.24 0.42
CA VAL A 36 12.80 11.46 -0.38
C VAL A 36 14.16 11.98 -0.78
N ASP A 37 14.37 12.12 -2.09
CA ASP A 37 15.56 12.73 -2.63
C ASP A 37 15.32 14.20 -2.93
N GLN A 38 16.30 15.02 -2.56
CA GLN A 38 16.31 16.43 -2.89
C GLN A 38 17.00 16.64 -4.24
N ARG A 39 16.28 17.25 -5.19
CA ARG A 39 16.85 17.67 -6.47
C ARG A 39 16.85 19.19 -6.60
N LEU A 40 17.84 19.70 -7.32
CA LEU A 40 17.95 21.10 -7.67
C LEU A 40 17.04 21.38 -8.87
N ASP A 41 16.18 22.39 -8.75
CA ASP A 41 15.38 22.90 -9.86
C ASP A 41 16.23 23.86 -10.71
N LEU A 42 16.87 23.31 -11.74
CA LEU A 42 17.69 24.09 -12.69
C LEU A 42 16.85 25.01 -13.59
N SER A 43 15.51 24.89 -13.58
CA SER A 43 14.62 25.74 -14.40
C SER A 43 14.30 27.09 -13.76
N VAL A 44 14.57 27.25 -12.46
CA VAL A 44 14.32 28.49 -11.72
C VAL A 44 15.65 29.21 -11.53
N GLN A 45 15.78 30.43 -12.08
CA GLN A 45 17.01 31.25 -11.99
C GLN A 45 17.47 31.54 -10.54
N ALA A 46 16.61 31.32 -9.54
CA ALA A 46 16.87 31.49 -8.11
C ALA A 46 17.27 30.20 -7.37
N GLY A 47 17.50 29.06 -8.04
CA GLY A 47 18.00 27.84 -7.40
C GLY A 47 17.04 27.23 -6.38
N GLY A 48 15.79 26.96 -6.79
CA GLY A 48 14.84 26.22 -5.95
C GLY A 48 15.25 24.75 -5.80
N SER A 49 14.91 24.12 -4.67
CA SER A 49 15.03 22.66 -4.53
C SER A 49 13.65 22.01 -4.42
N TYR A 50 13.43 20.91 -5.13
CA TYR A 50 12.20 20.12 -5.10
C TYR A 50 12.47 18.69 -4.67
N GLY A 51 11.49 18.08 -4.01
CA GLY A 51 11.61 16.70 -3.55
C GLY A 51 11.00 15.72 -4.54
N GLN A 52 11.69 14.60 -4.76
CA GLN A 52 11.12 13.40 -5.36
C GLN A 52 10.94 12.35 -4.26
N SER A 53 9.73 11.81 -4.19
CA SER A 53 9.39 10.78 -3.22
C SER A 53 9.48 9.41 -3.88
N PHE A 54 10.11 8.43 -3.22
CA PHE A 54 10.21 7.06 -3.69
C PHE A 54 9.55 6.14 -2.68
N ILE A 55 8.51 5.42 -3.11
CA ILE A 55 7.74 4.49 -2.28
C ILE A 55 8.13 3.06 -2.62
N GLU A 56 8.74 2.42 -1.63
CA GLU A 56 9.34 1.09 -1.74
C GLU A 56 8.58 0.06 -0.88
N ASN A 57 7.79 0.51 0.10
CA ASN A 57 7.04 -0.39 0.95
C ASN A 57 5.68 0.15 1.37
N VAL A 58 4.82 -0.76 1.81
CA VAL A 58 3.46 -0.50 2.26
C VAL A 58 3.16 -1.31 3.50
N ILE A 59 2.49 -0.67 4.46
CA ILE A 59 1.91 -1.31 5.64
C ILE A 59 0.41 -1.25 5.48
N ILE A 60 -0.21 -2.42 5.36
CA ILE A 60 -1.66 -2.57 5.42
C ILE A 60 -2.08 -2.41 6.88
N LEU A 61 -3.04 -1.53 7.13
CA LEU A 61 -3.55 -1.29 8.47
C LEU A 61 -4.88 -2.01 8.67
N GLN A 62 -5.01 -2.63 9.84
CA GLN A 62 -6.30 -3.11 10.33
C GLN A 62 -7.17 -1.92 10.71
N ARG A 63 -8.46 -2.00 10.40
CA ARG A 63 -9.40 -0.93 10.80
C ARG A 63 -9.74 -1.06 12.27
N SER A 64 -9.60 0.05 13.00
CA SER A 64 -10.09 0.19 14.38
C SER A 64 -11.57 0.59 14.45
N VAL A 65 -12.12 1.24 13.41
CA VAL A 65 -13.49 1.78 13.38
C VAL A 65 -14.15 1.52 12.01
N ARG A 66 -15.34 0.89 12.03
CA ARG A 66 -16.23 0.65 10.87
C ARG A 66 -17.30 1.74 10.75
N GLN A 67 -16.88 3.00 10.60
CA GLN A 67 -17.76 4.12 10.28
C GLN A 67 -17.44 4.62 8.86
N ALA A 68 -18.47 5.04 8.13
CA ALA A 68 -18.30 5.65 6.81
C ALA A 68 -17.56 6.99 6.94
N ASP A 69 -16.62 7.27 6.04
CA ASP A 69 -15.94 8.57 5.90
C ASP A 69 -15.07 8.97 7.12
N ARG A 70 -14.60 8.01 7.93
CA ARG A 70 -13.67 8.28 9.04
C ARG A 70 -12.49 7.30 9.04
N VAL A 71 -11.39 7.76 8.44
CA VAL A 71 -10.13 7.04 8.36
C VAL A 71 -9.11 7.73 9.27
N GLU A 72 -8.99 7.27 10.51
CA GLU A 72 -8.01 7.79 11.47
C GLU A 72 -6.96 6.72 11.79
N ILE A 73 -5.69 7.00 11.49
CA ILE A 73 -4.57 6.14 11.88
C ILE A 73 -4.28 6.38 13.36
N SER A 74 -4.32 5.32 14.17
CA SER A 74 -4.01 5.44 15.59
C SER A 74 -2.52 5.79 15.83
N PRO A 75 -2.18 6.54 16.89
CA PRO A 75 -0.77 6.81 17.22
C PRO A 75 0.07 5.55 17.41
N LEU A 76 -0.54 4.46 17.89
CA LEU A 76 0.13 3.17 18.05
C LEU A 76 0.50 2.55 16.70
N GLN A 77 -0.40 2.61 15.72
CA GLN A 77 -0.14 2.14 14.35
C GLN A 77 0.95 2.99 13.68
N LEU A 78 0.97 4.30 13.89
CA LEU A 78 2.05 5.17 13.40
C LEU A 78 3.39 4.83 14.04
N SER A 79 3.41 4.57 15.35
CA SER A 79 4.64 4.15 16.05
C SER A 79 5.15 2.80 15.55
N ALA A 80 4.25 1.83 15.32
CA ALA A 80 4.62 0.53 14.77
C ALA A 80 5.16 0.66 13.34
N ALA A 81 4.54 1.52 12.52
CA ALA A 81 5.01 1.81 11.17
C ALA A 81 6.37 2.51 11.15
N ALA A 82 6.64 3.42 12.09
CA ALA A 82 7.94 4.05 12.23
C ALA A 82 9.04 3.04 12.59
N GLN A 83 8.77 2.09 13.49
CA GLN A 83 9.71 1.02 13.83
C GLN A 83 10.00 0.10 12.63
N GLU A 84 8.97 -0.23 11.84
CA GLU A 84 9.17 -1.04 10.64
C GLU A 84 9.96 -0.28 9.56
N ALA A 85 9.72 1.03 9.43
CA ALA A 85 10.51 1.88 8.54
C ALA A 85 11.98 1.94 8.94
N GLU A 86 12.29 1.98 10.24
CA GLU A 86 13.68 1.94 10.73
C GLU A 86 14.38 0.61 10.41
N LYS A 87 13.69 -0.53 10.57
CA LYS A 87 14.23 -1.84 10.16
C LYS A 87 14.53 -1.89 8.66
N LEU A 88 13.59 -1.42 7.83
CA LEU A 88 13.76 -1.35 6.38
C LEU A 88 14.89 -0.39 5.99
N SER A 89 15.05 0.70 6.74
CA SER A 89 16.14 1.65 6.53
C SER A 89 17.51 0.99 6.70
N ILE A 90 17.66 0.13 7.71
CA ILE A 90 18.89 -0.65 7.94
C ILE A 90 19.08 -1.70 6.83
N GLU A 91 18.03 -2.43 6.44
CA GLU A 91 18.11 -3.48 5.42
C GLU A 91 18.53 -2.93 4.04
N LEU A 92 17.98 -1.77 3.66
CA LEU A 92 18.17 -1.17 2.34
C LEU A 92 19.33 -0.17 2.29
N GLY A 93 19.87 0.24 3.44
CA GLY A 93 20.88 1.29 3.52
C GLY A 93 20.38 2.66 3.05
N LYS A 94 19.07 2.88 3.04
CA LYS A 94 18.40 4.12 2.62
C LYS A 94 17.63 4.73 3.80
N PRO A 95 17.42 6.05 3.88
CA PRO A 95 16.68 6.69 4.96
C PRO A 95 15.16 6.50 4.79
N ILE A 96 14.67 5.28 5.02
CA ILE A 96 13.26 4.92 4.90
C ILE A 96 12.47 5.49 6.08
N ARG A 97 11.34 6.12 5.77
CA ARG A 97 10.39 6.71 6.73
C ARG A 97 8.96 6.55 6.24
N VAL A 98 8.00 6.82 7.12
CA VAL A 98 6.59 6.96 6.72
C VAL A 98 6.47 8.23 5.87
N LEU A 99 6.03 8.07 4.63
CA LEU A 99 5.86 9.17 3.69
C LEU A 99 4.39 9.48 3.47
N GLY A 100 3.56 8.45 3.24
CA GLY A 100 2.17 8.62 2.84
C GLY A 100 1.19 7.71 3.58
N TRP A 101 -0.09 7.89 3.27
CA TRP A 101 -1.16 6.93 3.53
C TRP A 101 -2.01 6.81 2.26
N TYR A 102 -2.75 5.72 2.12
CA TYR A 102 -3.73 5.54 1.07
C TYR A 102 -5.02 4.98 1.65
N HIS A 103 -6.14 5.19 0.95
CA HIS A 103 -7.40 4.51 1.19
C HIS A 103 -8.15 4.23 -0.11
N SER A 104 -9.20 3.41 -0.03
CA SER A 104 -10.08 3.10 -1.17
C SER A 104 -11.41 3.84 -1.08
N HIS A 105 -12.00 4.12 -2.25
CA HIS A 105 -13.29 4.78 -2.44
C HIS A 105 -14.23 3.85 -3.21
N PRO A 106 -14.77 2.79 -2.60
CA PRO A 106 -15.67 1.88 -3.29
C PRO A 106 -16.96 2.59 -3.67
N HIS A 107 -17.37 2.44 -4.93
CA HIS A 107 -18.60 3.02 -5.50
C HIS A 107 -18.75 4.56 -5.40
N ILE A 108 -17.66 5.29 -5.13
CA ILE A 108 -17.63 6.75 -5.11
C ILE A 108 -16.48 7.31 -5.97
N THR A 109 -16.43 8.62 -6.15
CA THR A 109 -15.42 9.27 -7.00
C THR A 109 -14.04 9.27 -6.34
N VAL A 110 -12.98 9.27 -7.16
CA VAL A 110 -11.58 9.37 -6.72
C VAL A 110 -11.22 10.71 -6.06
N GLN A 111 -12.04 11.74 -6.22
CA GLN A 111 -11.76 13.05 -5.63
C GLN A 111 -11.85 12.98 -4.10
N PRO A 112 -10.88 13.58 -3.38
CA PRO A 112 -10.87 13.53 -1.93
C PRO A 112 -12.05 14.30 -1.32
N SER A 113 -12.62 13.74 -0.26
CA SER A 113 -13.68 14.38 0.51
C SER A 113 -13.11 15.54 1.35
N HIS A 114 -14.00 16.36 1.93
CA HIS A 114 -13.55 17.38 2.89
C HIS A 114 -12.89 16.75 4.14
N VAL A 115 -13.31 15.54 4.53
CA VAL A 115 -12.70 14.82 5.65
C VAL A 115 -11.28 14.38 5.28
N ASP A 116 -11.08 13.84 4.08
CA ASP A 116 -9.76 13.48 3.56
C ASP A 116 -8.82 14.68 3.54
N MET A 117 -9.31 15.83 3.08
CA MET A 117 -8.56 17.09 3.03
C MET A 117 -8.11 17.55 4.43
N GLN A 118 -8.98 17.44 5.43
CA GLN A 118 -8.65 17.82 6.80
C GLN A 118 -7.63 16.84 7.41
N THR A 119 -7.84 15.54 7.24
CA THR A 119 -6.92 14.49 7.68
C THR A 119 -5.54 14.67 7.05
N GLN A 120 -5.51 14.93 5.75
CA GLN A 120 -4.30 15.24 5.01
C GLN A 120 -3.58 16.48 5.57
N SER A 121 -4.31 17.56 5.83
CA SER A 121 -3.75 18.78 6.42
C SER A 121 -3.15 18.52 7.81
N ASN A 122 -3.82 17.72 8.63
CA ASN A 122 -3.34 17.34 9.96
C ASN A 122 -2.05 16.53 9.87
N TYR A 123 -1.98 15.54 8.97
CA TYR A 123 -0.77 14.76 8.79
C TYR A 123 0.39 15.57 8.19
N GLN A 124 0.11 16.51 7.29
CA GLN A 124 1.14 17.44 6.78
C GLN A 124 1.72 18.35 7.87
N ALA A 125 0.93 18.70 8.89
CA ALA A 125 1.42 19.46 10.05
C ALA A 125 2.26 18.57 10.99
N MET A 126 1.89 17.30 11.13
CA MET A 126 2.56 16.35 12.02
C MET A 126 3.90 15.84 11.44
N PHE A 127 3.94 15.54 10.14
CA PHE A 127 5.15 15.14 9.43
C PHE A 127 5.73 16.38 8.77
N ALA A 128 6.76 16.98 9.37
CA ALA A 128 7.44 18.22 8.93
C ALA A 128 8.02 18.19 7.49
N ASN A 129 7.80 17.10 6.74
CA ASN A 129 8.11 16.96 5.34
C ASN A 129 6.82 16.56 4.60
N SER A 130 6.38 17.45 3.71
CA SER A 130 5.19 17.42 2.84
C SER A 130 5.14 16.26 1.82
N SER A 131 5.52 15.06 2.26
CA SER A 131 5.79 13.87 1.44
C SER A 131 4.63 12.89 1.37
N LEU A 132 3.41 13.41 1.49
CA LEU A 132 2.25 12.60 1.79
C LEU A 132 1.40 12.40 0.53
N ILE A 133 1.24 11.13 0.15
CA ILE A 133 0.90 10.69 -1.20
C ILE A 133 -0.56 10.25 -1.25
N CYS A 134 -1.39 11.17 -1.71
CA CYS A 134 -2.59 10.97 -2.52
C CYS A 134 -2.86 12.32 -3.23
N PHE A 135 -2.70 13.42 -2.50
CA PHE A 135 -2.73 14.81 -2.93
C PHE A 135 -2.13 15.67 -1.79
N GLN A 136 -1.62 16.87 -2.10
CA GLN A 136 -1.23 17.83 -1.07
C GLN A 136 -2.44 18.68 -0.68
N ALA A 137 -2.73 18.80 0.62
CA ALA A 137 -3.66 19.80 1.12
C ALA A 137 -2.96 21.16 1.17
N VAL A 138 -3.47 22.11 0.39
CA VAL A 138 -2.98 23.49 0.34
C VAL A 138 -4.07 24.41 0.84
N ASN A 139 -3.73 25.26 1.80
CA ASN A 139 -4.63 26.33 2.25
C ASN A 139 -4.50 27.52 1.29
N ILE A 140 -5.56 27.82 0.55
CA ILE A 140 -5.68 28.99 -0.31
C ILE A 140 -6.79 29.85 0.27
N ASP A 141 -6.44 31.01 0.82
CA ASP A 141 -7.38 31.99 1.38
C ASP A 141 -8.32 31.43 2.47
N GLY A 142 -7.81 30.53 3.32
CA GLY A 142 -8.59 29.90 4.40
C GLY A 142 -9.35 28.66 3.98
N VAL A 143 -9.33 28.26 2.70
CA VAL A 143 -9.99 27.07 2.17
C VAL A 143 -8.95 26.00 1.84
N LEU A 144 -9.11 24.80 2.39
CA LEU A 144 -8.28 23.65 2.04
C LEU A 144 -8.65 23.12 0.66
N ARG A 145 -7.68 23.06 -0.25
CA ARG A 145 -7.82 22.49 -1.59
C ARG A 145 -6.77 21.42 -1.86
N SER A 146 -7.14 20.41 -2.64
CA SER A 146 -6.21 19.39 -3.11
C SER A 146 -5.29 19.98 -4.18
N ARG A 147 -4.00 19.65 -4.09
CA ARG A 147 -3.00 19.86 -5.11
C ARG A 147 -2.57 18.49 -5.63
N GLU A 148 -2.78 18.27 -6.92
CA GLU A 148 -2.35 17.05 -7.60
C GLU A 148 -0.82 17.01 -7.71
N ILE A 149 -0.28 15.80 -7.57
CA ILE A 149 1.15 15.50 -7.67
C ILE A 149 1.29 14.40 -8.71
N VAL A 150 2.29 14.52 -9.59
CA VAL A 150 2.55 13.50 -10.61
C VAL A 150 2.96 12.20 -9.92
N LEU A 151 2.28 11.11 -10.28
CA LEU A 151 2.57 9.76 -9.82
C LEU A 151 3.12 8.94 -10.99
N SER A 152 4.31 8.36 -10.79
CA SER A 152 5.05 7.56 -11.76
C SER A 152 5.26 6.16 -11.17
N ILE A 153 4.88 5.12 -11.91
CA ILE A 153 5.11 3.73 -11.47
C ILE A 153 6.48 3.30 -11.98
N SER A 154 7.38 2.93 -11.07
CA SER A 154 8.73 2.48 -11.39
C SER A 154 8.88 0.97 -11.19
N PRO A 155 9.66 0.28 -12.03
CA PRO A 155 10.01 -1.12 -11.77
C PRO A 155 10.78 -1.25 -10.45
N PRO A 156 10.65 -2.37 -9.73
CA PRO A 156 11.37 -2.58 -8.48
C PRO A 156 12.88 -2.60 -8.70
N GLU A 157 13.65 -1.97 -7.81
CA GLU A 157 15.12 -1.98 -7.86
C GLU A 157 15.72 -3.33 -7.40
N SER A 158 14.95 -4.13 -6.65
CA SER A 158 15.36 -5.40 -6.05
C SER A 158 14.73 -6.61 -6.76
N ALA A 159 15.33 -7.79 -6.59
CA ALA A 159 14.89 -9.03 -7.21
C ALA A 159 13.42 -9.36 -6.89
N ALA A 160 12.70 -9.84 -7.90
CA ALA A 160 11.29 -10.22 -7.84
C ALA A 160 10.96 -11.15 -6.67
N GLY A 161 9.81 -10.94 -6.01
CA GLY A 161 9.27 -11.84 -4.99
C GLY A 161 8.99 -11.20 -3.62
N ARG A 162 9.24 -9.90 -3.44
CA ARG A 162 8.76 -9.16 -2.27
C ARG A 162 7.23 -8.98 -2.34
N GLU A 163 6.66 -8.92 -3.55
CA GLU A 163 5.22 -8.75 -3.80
C GLU A 163 4.38 -9.85 -3.14
N ILE A 164 4.74 -11.12 -3.37
CA ILE A 164 3.92 -12.27 -2.97
C ILE A 164 3.77 -12.33 -1.44
N LYS A 165 4.86 -12.04 -0.71
CA LYS A 165 4.83 -11.99 0.75
C LYS A 165 3.92 -10.86 1.26
N LYS A 166 3.89 -9.71 0.58
CA LYS A 166 3.02 -8.58 0.94
C LYS A 166 1.55 -8.89 0.64
N LEU A 167 1.26 -9.53 -0.49
CA LEU A 167 -0.09 -9.99 -0.83
C LEU A 167 -0.62 -11.02 0.18
N ALA A 168 0.21 -11.98 0.59
CA ALA A 168 -0.18 -12.96 1.61
C ALA A 168 -0.52 -12.31 2.97
N LYS A 169 0.09 -11.16 3.30
CA LYS A 169 -0.24 -10.41 4.51
C LYS A 169 -1.67 -9.85 4.51
N ILE A 170 -2.27 -9.55 3.33
CA ILE A 170 -3.66 -9.07 3.24
C ILE A 170 -4.60 -10.13 3.83
N THR A 171 -4.50 -11.37 3.37
CA THR A 171 -5.37 -12.46 3.84
C THR A 171 -5.18 -12.74 5.33
N LEU A 172 -3.94 -12.73 5.82
CA LEU A 172 -3.64 -12.91 7.25
C LEU A 172 -4.21 -11.78 8.11
N MET A 173 -4.16 -10.55 7.59
CA MET A 173 -4.74 -9.37 8.26
C MET A 173 -6.26 -9.52 8.39
N LEU A 174 -6.95 -9.83 7.30
CA LEU A 174 -8.41 -10.04 7.28
C LEU A 174 -8.83 -11.20 8.21
N LEU A 175 -8.05 -12.28 8.23
CA LEU A 175 -8.29 -13.40 9.15
C LEU A 175 -8.16 -12.98 10.62
N SER A 176 -7.16 -12.16 10.94
CA SER A 176 -6.99 -11.63 12.30
C SER A 176 -8.16 -10.72 12.69
N GLU A 177 -8.69 -9.92 11.78
CA GLU A 177 -9.87 -9.08 12.05
C GLU A 177 -11.11 -9.93 12.36
N GLU A 178 -11.36 -10.98 11.58
CA GLU A 178 -12.47 -11.91 11.84
C GLU A 178 -12.32 -12.64 13.19
N ARG A 179 -11.07 -12.96 13.58
CA ARG A 179 -10.79 -13.57 14.88
C ARG A 179 -11.07 -12.62 16.03
N ASP A 180 -10.62 -11.38 15.93
CA ASP A 180 -10.88 -10.35 16.95
C ASP A 180 -12.39 -10.09 17.09
N HIS A 181 -13.15 -10.22 16.00
CA HIS A 181 -14.61 -10.14 16.00
C HIS A 181 -15.25 -11.31 16.75
N MET A 182 -14.78 -12.54 16.51
CA MET A 182 -15.25 -13.72 17.23
C MET A 182 -14.96 -13.63 18.73
N ASP A 183 -13.78 -13.14 19.11
CA ASP A 183 -13.36 -13.04 20.51
C ASP A 183 -14.19 -12.00 21.29
N LYS A 184 -14.67 -10.94 20.62
CA LYS A 184 -15.60 -9.95 21.20
C LYS A 184 -17.02 -10.51 21.39
N CYS A 185 -17.41 -11.47 20.56
CA CYS A 185 -18.74 -12.09 20.56
C CYS A 185 -18.85 -13.23 21.59
N SER A 186 -18.69 -12.90 22.87
CA SER A 186 -18.88 -13.85 23.97
C SER A 186 -20.37 -13.97 24.35
N SER A 187 -20.91 -15.19 24.31
CA SER A 187 -22.26 -15.52 24.79
C SER A 187 -22.20 -16.62 25.84
N SER A 188 -23.14 -16.63 26.78
CA SER A 188 -23.21 -17.68 27.81
C SER A 188 -23.92 -18.93 27.30
N ASP A 189 -24.93 -18.77 26.46
CA ASP A 189 -25.80 -19.85 25.99
C ASP A 189 -25.14 -20.69 24.88
N LEU A 190 -25.46 -21.99 24.87
CA LEU A 190 -24.85 -22.95 23.96
C LEU A 190 -25.24 -22.68 22.49
N VAL A 191 -26.46 -22.22 22.25
CA VAL A 191 -26.98 -21.99 20.89
C VAL A 191 -26.24 -20.84 20.22
N SER A 192 -26.08 -19.71 20.89
CA SER A 192 -25.29 -18.57 20.41
C SER A 192 -23.82 -18.92 20.23
N LYS A 193 -23.23 -19.77 21.10
CA LYS A 193 -21.85 -20.26 20.89
C LYS A 193 -21.69 -21.07 19.61
N VAL A 194 -22.65 -21.95 19.32
CA VAL A 194 -22.65 -22.73 18.07
C VAL A 194 -22.90 -21.83 16.87
N HIS A 195 -23.85 -20.90 16.98
CA HIS A 195 -24.15 -19.92 15.93
C HIS A 195 -22.93 -19.05 15.59
N ASN A 196 -22.30 -18.42 16.58
CA ASN A 196 -21.12 -17.56 16.37
C ASN A 196 -19.98 -18.32 15.70
N LYS A 197 -19.72 -19.57 16.11
CA LYS A 197 -18.72 -20.43 15.45
C LYS A 197 -19.09 -20.78 14.02
N ALA A 198 -20.37 -21.02 13.72
CA ALA A 198 -20.81 -21.29 12.36
C ALA A 198 -20.65 -20.05 11.46
N VAL A 199 -21.01 -18.87 11.96
CA VAL A 199 -20.81 -17.59 11.27
C VAL A 199 -19.32 -17.33 11.01
N PHE A 200 -18.46 -17.51 12.02
CA PHE A 200 -17.02 -17.38 11.86
C PHE A 200 -16.45 -18.36 10.84
N THR A 201 -16.91 -19.63 10.85
CA THR A 201 -16.49 -20.63 9.86
C THR A 201 -16.90 -20.21 8.44
N GLN A 202 -18.13 -19.70 8.28
CA GLN A 202 -18.61 -19.19 7.00
C GLN A 202 -17.75 -18.00 6.52
N ALA A 203 -17.41 -17.06 7.40
CA ALA A 203 -16.56 -15.92 7.08
C ALA A 203 -15.16 -16.36 6.62
N ILE A 204 -14.53 -17.32 7.30
CA ILE A 204 -13.25 -17.90 6.87
C ILE A 204 -13.38 -18.55 5.49
N CYS A 205 -14.41 -19.36 5.26
CA CYS A 205 -14.62 -19.99 3.95
C CYS A 205 -14.76 -18.96 2.83
N GLN A 206 -15.42 -17.83 3.09
CA GLN A 206 -15.52 -16.72 2.13
C GLN A 206 -14.17 -16.05 1.90
N LEU A 207 -13.39 -15.77 2.94
CA LEU A 207 -12.03 -15.22 2.80
C LEU A 207 -11.13 -16.14 1.98
N LEU A 208 -11.18 -17.45 2.22
CA LEU A 208 -10.44 -18.45 1.44
C LEU A 208 -10.82 -18.41 -0.04
N GLN A 209 -12.13 -18.40 -0.34
CA GLN A 209 -12.63 -18.41 -1.71
C GLN A 209 -12.36 -17.11 -2.46
N CYS A 210 -12.52 -15.96 -1.80
CA CYS A 210 -12.47 -14.65 -2.44
C CYS A 210 -11.07 -14.03 -2.45
N CYS A 211 -10.22 -14.34 -1.46
CA CYS A 211 -8.89 -13.74 -1.33
C CYS A 211 -7.78 -14.76 -1.54
N GLU A 212 -7.78 -15.88 -0.78
CA GLU A 212 -6.66 -16.81 -0.78
C GLU A 212 -6.51 -17.60 -2.09
N MET A 213 -7.61 -18.18 -2.59
CA MET A 213 -7.60 -18.99 -3.82
C MET A 213 -7.18 -18.17 -5.07
N PRO A 214 -7.66 -16.93 -5.27
CA PRO A 214 -7.15 -16.06 -6.32
C PRO A 214 -5.68 -15.71 -6.16
N CYS A 215 -5.20 -15.45 -4.93
CA CYS A 215 -3.79 -15.18 -4.67
C CYS A 215 -2.91 -16.38 -5.04
N VAL A 216 -3.29 -17.59 -4.62
CA VAL A 216 -2.57 -18.83 -4.97
C VAL A 216 -2.57 -19.04 -6.48
N SER A 217 -3.71 -18.84 -7.14
CA SER A 217 -3.82 -18.95 -8.60
C SER A 217 -2.93 -17.94 -9.33
N ALA A 218 -2.86 -16.70 -8.84
CA ALA A 218 -1.98 -15.67 -9.39
C ALA A 218 -0.49 -16.03 -9.23
N VAL A 219 -0.09 -16.59 -8.08
CA VAL A 219 1.28 -17.06 -7.85
C VAL A 219 1.64 -18.21 -8.79
N LEU A 220 0.76 -19.20 -8.95
CA LEU A 220 0.97 -20.32 -9.87
C LEU A 220 1.06 -19.85 -11.33
N ALA A 221 0.21 -18.90 -11.73
CA ALA A 221 0.28 -18.29 -13.06
C ALA A 221 1.59 -17.50 -13.26
N TYR A 222 2.05 -16.79 -12.23
CA TYR A 222 3.32 -16.07 -12.26
C TYR A 222 4.52 -17.03 -12.38
N GLU A 223 4.52 -18.14 -11.64
CA GLU A 223 5.52 -19.20 -11.77
C GLU A 223 5.58 -19.73 -13.21
N GLN A 224 4.43 -20.05 -13.80
CA GLN A 224 4.38 -20.52 -15.19
C GLN A 224 4.90 -19.45 -16.18
N SER A 225 4.60 -18.18 -15.94
CA SER A 225 5.12 -17.06 -16.73
C SER A 225 6.65 -16.95 -16.62
N MET A 226 7.20 -17.10 -15.41
CA MET A 226 8.65 -17.09 -15.18
C MET A 226 9.35 -18.25 -15.89
N LEU A 227 8.77 -19.46 -15.86
CA LEU A 227 9.30 -20.61 -16.60
C LEU A 227 9.32 -20.34 -18.12
N ASN A 228 8.26 -19.74 -18.66
CA ASN A 228 8.20 -19.35 -20.07
C ASN A 228 9.26 -18.27 -20.41
N ASN A 229 9.48 -17.31 -19.53
CA ASN A 229 10.50 -16.28 -19.71
C ASN A 229 11.92 -16.85 -19.65
N LEU A 230 12.18 -17.82 -18.76
CA LEU A 230 13.46 -18.54 -18.73
C LEU A 230 13.72 -19.28 -20.05
N TYR A 231 12.71 -19.95 -20.59
CA TYR A 231 12.82 -20.62 -21.89
C TYR A 231 13.13 -19.62 -23.02
N ARG A 232 12.45 -18.46 -23.03
CA ARG A 232 12.74 -17.37 -24.00
C ARG A 232 14.17 -16.87 -23.88
N LEU A 233 14.66 -16.65 -22.66
CA LEU A 233 16.04 -16.20 -22.42
C LEU A 233 17.07 -17.23 -22.90
N GLN A 234 16.78 -18.52 -22.75
CA GLN A 234 17.65 -19.59 -23.29
C GLN A 234 17.72 -19.54 -24.82
N LEU A 235 16.60 -19.31 -25.51
CA LEU A 235 16.58 -19.16 -26.98
C LEU A 235 17.36 -17.92 -27.45
N VAL A 236 17.21 -16.80 -26.74
CA VAL A 236 17.96 -15.57 -27.02
C VAL A 236 19.46 -15.79 -26.82
N LYS A 237 19.85 -16.47 -25.74
CA LYS A 237 21.26 -16.82 -25.48
C LYS A 237 21.84 -17.69 -26.60
N GLN A 238 21.12 -18.73 -27.04
CA GLN A 238 21.57 -19.57 -28.15
C GLN A 238 21.75 -18.76 -29.45
N SER A 239 20.81 -17.85 -29.73
CA SER A 239 20.89 -16.97 -30.90
C SER A 239 22.10 -16.02 -30.82
N PHE A 240 22.38 -15.48 -29.65
CA PHE A 240 23.55 -14.63 -29.40
C PHE A 240 24.86 -15.41 -29.57
N ASP A 241 24.97 -16.60 -28.98
CA ASP A 241 26.15 -17.46 -29.09
C ASP A 241 26.46 -17.81 -30.55
N ASN A 242 25.42 -18.03 -31.37
CA ASN A 242 25.56 -18.29 -32.80
C ASN A 242 26.08 -17.06 -33.57
N LEU A 243 25.63 -15.86 -33.21
CA LEU A 243 26.10 -14.60 -33.83
C LEU A 243 27.56 -14.29 -33.48
N THR A 244 28.02 -14.62 -32.26
CA THR A 244 29.40 -14.37 -31.83
C THR A 244 30.43 -15.37 -32.38
N LYS A 245 29.98 -16.46 -33.03
CA LYS A 245 30.86 -17.47 -33.67
C LYS A 245 31.13 -17.18 -35.16
N CYS A 246 30.45 -16.19 -35.74
CA CYS A 246 30.73 -15.66 -37.09
C CYS A 246 31.73 -14.50 -37.00
#